data_AF-A0A9D2A842-F1
#
_entry.id   AF-A0A9D2A842-F1
#
_cell.length_a   1.000
_cell.length_b   1.000
_cell.length_c   1.000
_cell.angle_alpha   90.00
_cell.angle_beta   90.00
_cell.angle_gamma   90.00
#
_symmetry.space_group_name_H-M   'P 1'
#
loop_
_entity.id
_entity.type
_entity.pdbx_description
1 polymer ?
#
loop_
_entity_poly.entity_id
_entity_poly.type
_entity_poly.pdbx_seq_one_letter_code
_entity_poly.pdbx_strand_id
1 'polypeptide(L)'
;MRDGSALKATLHAIDGKGYGAYKQIKGTYDLGHFQVSVDRVQVDPFAPPSLVRVILDPSTAGLPEELTSDAAGRVAASDFLARRFAEAVGRHDGGDRDSAISIGKPRQQVLERTSVLIAEDRIEARITVGLPASGRSVRGRQAARTLTEALPRIVEDALLHRNLDAEALREHVSLYRDQESLRSQLAGAGLVAFVGEGAILPRRSGDSDAPMDDGAVPFQSPASLRVG
;
A
#
# COMPACT_ATOMS: atom_id res chain seq x y z
N MET A 1 -10.73 -17.96 -15.62
CA MET A 1 -10.77 -17.13 -14.40
C MET A 1 -12.02 -17.53 -13.61
N ARG A 2 -11.95 -17.69 -12.29
CA ARG A 2 -13.13 -18.03 -11.46
C ARG A 2 -13.78 -16.74 -10.99
N ASP A 3 -15.09 -16.72 -10.75
CA ASP A 3 -15.75 -15.52 -10.21
C ASP A 3 -15.62 -15.43 -8.67
N GLY A 4 -15.93 -14.26 -8.10
CA GLY A 4 -15.92 -14.03 -6.66
C GLY A 4 -16.94 -14.89 -5.90
N SER A 5 -18.03 -15.32 -6.54
CA SER A 5 -19.01 -16.22 -5.93
C SER A 5 -18.45 -17.64 -5.74
N ALA A 6 -17.59 -18.09 -6.65
CA ALA A 6 -16.87 -19.36 -6.56
C ALA A 6 -15.84 -19.34 -5.42
N LEU A 7 -15.17 -18.20 -5.18
CA LEU A 7 -14.31 -18.01 -4.00
C LEU A 7 -15.13 -18.14 -2.71
N LYS A 8 -16.26 -17.40 -2.63
CA LYS A 8 -17.16 -17.43 -1.46
C LYS A 8 -17.72 -18.84 -1.20
N ALA A 9 -18.17 -19.53 -2.25
CA ALA A 9 -18.69 -20.89 -2.17
C ALA A 9 -17.62 -21.87 -1.70
N THR A 10 -16.39 -21.78 -2.23
CA THR A 10 -15.27 -22.62 -1.78
C THR A 10 -14.98 -22.42 -0.30
N LEU A 11 -14.91 -21.16 0.14
CA LEU A 11 -14.66 -20.79 1.54
C LEU A 11 -15.77 -21.32 2.47
N HIS A 12 -17.04 -21.20 2.07
CA HIS A 12 -18.16 -21.78 2.82
C HIS A 12 -18.08 -23.31 2.87
N ALA A 13 -17.71 -23.98 1.77
CA ALA A 13 -17.63 -25.43 1.70
C ALA A 13 -16.47 -26.03 2.52
N ILE A 14 -15.45 -25.25 2.85
CA ILE A 14 -14.33 -25.68 3.70
C ILE A 14 -14.46 -25.23 5.16
N ASP A 15 -15.53 -24.51 5.52
CA ASP A 15 -15.79 -24.08 6.90
C ASP A 15 -15.80 -25.28 7.86
N GLY A 16 -15.07 -25.18 8.97
CA GLY A 16 -14.92 -26.26 9.96
C GLY A 16 -13.99 -27.41 9.56
N LYS A 17 -13.54 -27.50 8.30
CA LYS A 17 -12.57 -28.52 7.87
C LYS A 17 -11.17 -28.23 8.42
N GLY A 18 -10.27 -29.22 8.33
CA GLY A 18 -8.87 -29.03 8.69
C GLY A 18 -8.21 -27.93 7.87
N TYR A 19 -7.31 -27.18 8.51
CA TYR A 19 -6.72 -25.93 7.98
C TYR A 19 -6.14 -26.04 6.57
N GLY A 20 -5.55 -27.19 6.23
CA GLY A 20 -5.01 -27.47 4.89
C GLY A 20 -6.03 -27.33 3.76
N ALA A 21 -7.33 -27.34 4.06
CA ALA A 21 -8.40 -27.09 3.09
C ALA A 21 -8.32 -25.70 2.43
N TYR A 22 -7.70 -24.71 3.07
CA TYR A 22 -7.45 -23.41 2.43
C TYR A 22 -6.61 -23.52 1.15
N LYS A 23 -5.83 -24.60 0.93
CA LYS A 23 -5.11 -24.79 -0.35
C LYS A 23 -6.04 -24.78 -1.57
N GLN A 24 -7.33 -25.07 -1.40
CA GLN A 24 -8.34 -25.05 -2.46
C GLN A 24 -8.64 -23.64 -2.99
N ILE A 25 -8.38 -22.59 -2.20
CA ILE A 25 -8.58 -21.20 -2.64
C ILE A 25 -7.41 -20.63 -3.45
N LYS A 26 -6.37 -21.42 -3.74
CA LYS A 26 -5.26 -20.96 -4.58
C LYS A 26 -5.75 -20.67 -6.01
N GLY A 27 -5.34 -19.53 -6.55
CA GLY A 27 -5.65 -19.11 -7.92
C GLY A 27 -6.22 -17.70 -7.99
N THR A 28 -6.67 -17.32 -9.19
CA THR A 28 -7.16 -15.97 -9.50
C THR A 28 -8.68 -15.95 -9.65
N TYR A 29 -9.29 -14.97 -9.01
CA TYR A 29 -10.72 -14.75 -8.94
C TYR A 29 -11.06 -13.34 -9.40
N ASP A 30 -12.08 -13.22 -10.23
CA ASP A 30 -12.64 -11.96 -10.68
C ASP A 30 -13.73 -11.48 -9.72
N LEU A 31 -13.51 -10.34 -9.09
CA LEU A 31 -14.47 -9.70 -8.17
C LEU A 31 -15.21 -8.53 -8.86
N GLY A 32 -15.22 -8.49 -10.19
CA GLY A 32 -15.90 -7.50 -11.02
C GLY A 32 -14.97 -6.36 -11.40
N HIS A 33 -14.66 -5.48 -10.45
CA HIS A 33 -13.82 -4.30 -10.71
C HIS A 33 -12.32 -4.55 -10.54
N PHE A 34 -11.95 -5.70 -9.98
CA PHE A 34 -10.57 -6.09 -9.77
C PHE A 34 -10.47 -7.61 -9.63
N GLN A 35 -9.27 -8.13 -9.80
CA GLN A 35 -8.96 -9.53 -9.59
C GLN A 35 -8.23 -9.73 -8.27
N VAL A 36 -8.50 -10.86 -7.62
CA VAL A 36 -7.77 -11.34 -6.44
C VAL A 36 -7.01 -12.61 -6.83
N SER A 37 -5.69 -12.57 -6.77
CA SER A 37 -4.83 -13.75 -6.94
C SER A 37 -4.32 -14.22 -5.59
N VAL A 38 -4.71 -15.42 -5.17
CA VAL A 38 -4.15 -16.10 -3.99
C VAL A 38 -2.95 -16.93 -4.45
N ASP A 39 -1.76 -16.35 -4.33
CA ASP A 39 -0.52 -16.94 -4.86
C ASP A 39 0.04 -18.01 -3.91
N ARG A 40 -0.01 -17.74 -2.60
CA ARG A 40 0.46 -18.66 -1.55
C ARG A 40 -0.51 -18.66 -0.39
N VAL A 41 -0.91 -19.86 0.03
CA VAL A 41 -1.73 -20.07 1.23
C VAL A 41 -0.81 -20.44 2.38
N GLN A 42 -0.98 -19.79 3.54
CA GLN A 42 -0.24 -20.12 4.76
C GLN A 42 -0.50 -21.57 5.20
N VAL A 43 0.54 -22.28 5.67
CA VAL A 43 0.48 -23.74 5.90
C VAL A 43 -0.28 -24.14 7.16
N ASP A 44 -0.33 -23.24 8.14
CA ASP A 44 -1.07 -23.35 9.40
C ASP A 44 -1.46 -21.93 9.88
N PRO A 45 -2.24 -21.77 10.96
CA PRO A 45 -2.67 -20.46 11.48
C PRO A 45 -1.56 -19.56 12.03
N PHE A 46 -0.39 -20.12 12.36
CA PHE A 46 0.75 -19.42 12.96
C PHE A 46 1.89 -19.17 11.98
N ALA A 47 1.79 -19.75 10.77
CA ALA A 47 2.74 -19.52 9.68
C ALA A 47 2.64 -18.07 9.14
N PRO A 48 3.69 -17.58 8.44
CA PRO A 48 3.61 -16.29 7.78
C PRO A 48 2.36 -16.18 6.87
N PRO A 49 1.67 -15.02 6.85
CA PRO A 49 0.39 -14.90 6.19
C PRO A 49 0.38 -15.26 4.70
N SER A 50 -0.83 -15.55 4.21
CA SER A 50 -1.06 -15.89 2.80
C SER A 50 -0.67 -14.72 1.92
N LEU A 51 -0.05 -14.98 0.77
CA LEU A 51 0.32 -13.95 -0.19
C LEU A 51 -0.80 -13.80 -1.21
N VAL A 52 -1.33 -12.58 -1.33
CA VAL A 52 -2.45 -12.26 -2.19
C VAL A 52 -2.11 -11.01 -3.00
N ARG A 53 -2.47 -11.01 -4.28
CA ARG A 53 -2.41 -9.82 -5.13
C ARG A 53 -3.80 -9.33 -5.45
N VAL A 54 -3.99 -8.03 -5.37
CA VAL A 54 -5.12 -7.31 -5.93
C VAL A 54 -4.64 -6.70 -7.25
N ILE A 55 -5.36 -6.95 -8.34
CA ILE A 55 -4.96 -6.52 -9.68
C ILE A 55 -6.13 -5.74 -10.29
N LEU A 56 -5.89 -4.51 -10.72
CA LEU A 56 -6.87 -3.65 -11.38
C LEU A 56 -6.40 -3.28 -12.78
N ASP A 57 -7.35 -3.16 -13.69
CA ASP A 57 -7.09 -2.48 -14.96
C ASP A 57 -6.80 -0.98 -14.70
N PRO A 58 -5.87 -0.35 -15.42
CA PRO A 58 -5.55 1.07 -15.25
C PRO A 58 -6.77 1.98 -15.43
N SER A 59 -7.66 1.63 -16.36
CA SER A 59 -8.93 2.34 -16.60
C SER A 59 -9.88 2.27 -15.40
N THR A 60 -9.87 1.18 -14.64
CA THR A 60 -10.67 1.05 -13.42
C THR A 60 -10.11 1.88 -12.28
N ALA A 61 -8.77 1.87 -12.11
CA ALA A 61 -8.09 2.71 -11.13
C ALA A 61 -8.28 4.20 -11.44
N GLY A 62 -8.24 4.57 -12.72
CA GLY A 62 -8.51 5.93 -13.19
C GLY A 62 -7.49 6.97 -12.73
N LEU A 63 -6.24 6.56 -12.50
CA LEU A 63 -5.17 7.48 -12.11
C LEU A 63 -4.86 8.45 -13.28
N PRO A 64 -4.66 9.74 -13.00
CA PRO A 64 -4.30 10.69 -14.05
C PRO A 64 -2.95 10.35 -14.68
N GLU A 65 -2.88 10.40 -16.02
CA GLU A 65 -1.67 10.06 -16.77
C GLU A 65 -0.52 11.00 -16.40
N GLU A 66 -0.79 12.29 -16.18
CA GLU A 66 0.22 13.28 -15.80
C GLU A 66 0.91 12.98 -14.46
N LEU A 67 0.32 12.11 -13.62
CA LEU A 67 0.90 11.69 -12.36
C LEU A 67 1.67 10.37 -12.46
N THR A 68 1.53 9.64 -13.57
CA THR A 68 2.03 8.27 -13.73
C THR A 68 2.79 8.01 -15.05
N SER A 69 2.90 9.02 -15.91
CA SER A 69 3.55 8.92 -17.23
C SER A 69 5.06 8.68 -17.15
N ASP A 70 5.74 9.24 -16.14
CA ASP A 70 7.17 9.05 -15.91
C ASP A 70 7.48 8.15 -14.70
N ALA A 71 8.73 7.72 -14.60
CA ALA A 71 9.17 6.80 -13.54
C ALA A 71 9.04 7.39 -12.13
N ALA A 72 9.36 8.67 -11.94
CA ALA A 72 9.25 9.33 -10.63
C ALA A 72 7.79 9.46 -10.21
N GLY A 73 6.91 9.82 -11.16
CA GLY A 73 5.46 9.83 -10.98
C GLY A 73 4.92 8.47 -10.51
N ARG A 74 5.30 7.38 -11.19
CA ARG A 74 4.89 6.03 -10.79
C ARG A 74 5.38 5.64 -9.39
N VAL A 75 6.63 5.96 -9.05
CA VAL A 75 7.18 5.66 -7.71
C VAL A 75 6.39 6.40 -6.63
N ALA A 76 6.15 7.70 -6.79
CA ALA A 76 5.41 8.50 -5.82
C ALA A 76 3.93 8.11 -5.73
N ALA A 77 3.27 7.89 -6.86
CA ALA A 77 1.88 7.44 -6.88
C ALA A 77 1.73 6.04 -6.24
N SER A 78 2.62 5.10 -6.53
CA SER A 78 2.66 3.79 -5.87
C SER A 78 2.82 3.91 -4.35
N ASP A 79 3.72 4.78 -3.88
CA ASP A 79 3.93 5.03 -2.45
C ASP A 79 2.66 5.60 -1.79
N PHE A 80 2.04 6.60 -2.43
CA PHE A 80 0.77 7.18 -1.98
C PHE A 80 -0.33 6.12 -1.84
N LEU A 81 -0.55 5.30 -2.87
CA LEU A 81 -1.54 4.23 -2.85
C LEU A 81 -1.26 3.19 -1.77
N ALA A 82 0.01 2.85 -1.53
CA ALA A 82 0.39 1.92 -0.48
C ALA A 82 0.07 2.47 0.92
N ARG A 83 0.28 3.78 1.16
CA ARG A 83 -0.14 4.44 2.41
C ARG A 83 -1.65 4.44 2.58
N ARG A 84 -2.38 4.82 1.53
CA ARG A 84 -3.85 4.81 1.52
C ARG A 84 -4.43 3.43 1.76
N PHE A 85 -3.81 2.39 1.20
CA PHE A 85 -4.22 1.01 1.45
C PHE A 85 -4.02 0.62 2.93
N ALA A 86 -2.86 0.94 3.51
CA ALA A 86 -2.59 0.68 4.92
C ALA A 86 -3.56 1.44 5.86
N GLU A 87 -3.92 2.68 5.52
CA GLU A 87 -4.91 3.47 6.25
C GLU A 87 -6.32 2.91 6.11
N ALA A 88 -6.72 2.48 4.91
CA ALA A 88 -8.01 1.85 4.65
C ALA A 88 -8.15 0.53 5.43
N VAL A 89 -7.11 -0.30 5.48
CA VAL A 89 -7.08 -1.49 6.36
C VAL A 89 -7.38 -1.09 7.81
N GLY A 90 -6.69 -0.07 8.34
CA GLY A 90 -6.90 0.39 9.72
C GLY A 90 -8.34 0.85 10.00
N ARG A 91 -9.02 1.48 9.03
CA ARG A 91 -10.42 1.90 9.16
C ARG A 91 -11.41 0.74 9.11
N HIS A 92 -11.17 -0.24 8.24
CA HIS A 92 -12.12 -1.35 8.01
C HIS A 92 -11.93 -2.55 8.95
N ASP A 93 -10.74 -2.72 9.53
CA ASP A 93 -10.39 -3.89 10.37
C ASP A 93 -10.13 -3.53 11.84
N GLY A 94 -10.61 -2.36 12.30
CA GLY A 94 -10.59 -1.95 13.70
C GLY A 94 -9.23 -1.48 14.24
N GLY A 95 -8.23 -1.32 13.38
CA GLY A 95 -6.94 -0.69 13.71
C GLY A 95 -6.00 -1.54 14.58
N ASP A 96 -6.33 -2.80 14.86
CA ASP A 96 -5.53 -3.64 15.74
C ASP A 96 -4.34 -4.30 15.01
N ARG A 97 -3.30 -4.66 15.79
CA ARG A 97 -2.10 -5.37 15.29
C ARG A 97 -2.42 -6.68 14.57
N ASP A 98 -3.61 -7.24 14.80
CA ASP A 98 -4.07 -8.52 14.27
C ASP A 98 -5.03 -8.37 13.07
N SER A 99 -4.97 -7.23 12.36
CA SER A 99 -5.71 -7.04 11.11
C SER A 99 -5.46 -8.22 10.16
N ALA A 100 -6.53 -8.83 9.66
CA ALA A 100 -6.46 -10.00 8.79
C ALA A 100 -5.85 -9.65 7.43
N ILE A 101 -5.90 -8.39 7.00
CA ILE A 101 -5.27 -7.90 5.77
C ILE A 101 -4.12 -6.96 6.13
N SER A 102 -3.00 -7.05 5.44
CA SER A 102 -1.92 -6.08 5.57
C SER A 102 -1.16 -5.86 4.27
N ILE A 103 -0.50 -4.72 4.17
CA ILE A 103 0.39 -4.35 3.07
C ILE A 103 1.73 -3.89 3.63
N GLY A 104 2.81 -3.97 2.85
CA GLY A 104 4.11 -3.40 3.22
C GLY A 104 4.03 -1.88 3.36
N LYS A 105 3.62 -1.40 4.55
CA LYS A 105 3.37 0.02 4.85
C LYS A 105 4.65 0.85 4.66
N PRO A 106 4.63 1.90 3.82
CA PRO A 106 5.76 2.82 3.70
C PRO A 106 6.06 3.57 5.00
N ARG A 107 7.32 3.97 5.19
CA ARG A 107 7.78 4.87 6.26
C ARG A 107 7.88 6.30 5.71
N GLN A 108 8.72 7.17 6.26
CA GLN A 108 8.81 8.55 5.78
C GLN A 108 9.39 8.66 4.37
N GLN A 109 10.23 7.70 3.96
CA GLN A 109 10.88 7.72 2.66
C GLN A 109 9.93 7.23 1.56
N VAL A 110 9.88 7.95 0.45
CA VAL A 110 9.28 7.51 -0.81
C VAL A 110 10.34 6.72 -1.57
N LEU A 111 10.05 5.46 -1.86
CA LEU A 111 11.00 4.53 -2.47
C LEU A 111 10.25 3.60 -3.43
N GLU A 112 10.91 3.19 -4.50
CA GLU A 112 10.39 2.15 -5.38
C GLU A 112 10.18 0.85 -4.59
N ARG A 113 8.98 0.27 -4.70
CA ARG A 113 8.54 -0.90 -3.94
C ARG A 113 7.68 -1.82 -4.77
N THR A 114 7.57 -3.04 -4.28
CA THR A 114 6.69 -4.05 -4.85
C THR A 114 5.32 -4.12 -4.16
N SER A 115 5.08 -3.35 -3.10
CA SER A 115 3.81 -3.36 -2.36
C SER A 115 2.66 -2.82 -3.21
N VAL A 116 2.88 -1.76 -3.98
CA VAL A 116 1.99 -1.30 -5.04
C VAL A 116 2.82 -1.04 -6.29
N LEU A 117 2.44 -1.67 -7.40
CA LEU A 117 3.04 -1.51 -8.71
C LEU A 117 2.04 -0.82 -9.63
N ILE A 118 2.46 0.27 -10.26
CA ILE A 118 1.78 0.89 -11.39
C ILE A 118 2.55 0.51 -12.65
N ALA A 119 1.94 -0.31 -13.50
CA ALA A 119 2.47 -0.72 -14.80
C ALA A 119 1.53 -0.24 -15.91
N GLU A 120 2.00 -0.32 -17.16
CA GLU A 120 1.20 0.10 -18.33
C GLU A 120 -0.11 -0.68 -18.47
N ASP A 121 -0.10 -1.96 -18.09
CA ASP A 121 -1.23 -2.88 -18.27
C ASP A 121 -2.05 -3.11 -16.99
N ARG A 122 -1.58 -2.69 -15.81
CA ARG A 122 -2.25 -2.96 -14.53
C ARG A 122 -1.77 -2.09 -13.37
N ILE A 123 -2.63 -1.97 -12.37
CA ILE A 123 -2.26 -1.59 -11.00
C ILE A 123 -2.30 -2.85 -10.14
N GLU A 124 -1.24 -3.15 -9.41
CA GLU A 124 -1.13 -4.36 -8.58
C GLU A 124 -0.74 -4.01 -7.14
N ALA A 125 -1.59 -4.34 -6.17
CA ALA A 125 -1.25 -4.29 -4.75
C ALA A 125 -0.92 -5.69 -4.22
N ARG A 126 0.27 -5.85 -3.62
CA ARG A 126 0.75 -7.09 -3.01
C ARG A 126 0.52 -7.04 -1.51
N ILE A 127 -0.44 -7.83 -1.06
CA ILE A 127 -0.92 -7.84 0.32
C ILE A 127 -0.67 -9.20 0.95
N THR A 128 -0.77 -9.24 2.27
CA THR A 128 -0.84 -10.49 3.01
C THR A 128 -2.19 -10.63 3.69
N VAL A 129 -2.68 -11.87 3.78
CA VAL A 129 -3.97 -12.19 4.40
C VAL A 129 -3.81 -13.31 5.42
N GLY A 130 -4.07 -12.99 6.69
CA GLY A 130 -4.23 -13.92 7.78
C GLY A 130 -5.56 -14.66 7.65
N LEU A 131 -5.52 -15.90 7.17
CA LEU A 131 -6.70 -16.75 7.03
C LEU A 131 -7.15 -17.27 8.41
N PRO A 132 -8.39 -16.98 8.84
CA PRO A 132 -8.84 -17.24 10.20
C PRO A 132 -9.06 -18.73 10.49
N ALA A 133 -8.86 -19.11 11.75
CA ALA A 133 -9.05 -20.48 12.24
C ALA A 133 -9.55 -20.53 13.69
N SER A 134 -10.12 -21.67 14.08
CA SER A 134 -10.38 -22.07 15.46
C SER A 134 -9.52 -23.29 15.78
N GLY A 135 -8.38 -23.10 16.43
CA GLY A 135 -7.34 -24.13 16.48
C GLY A 135 -6.88 -24.46 15.05
N ARG A 136 -7.00 -25.72 14.63
CA ARG A 136 -6.68 -26.16 13.26
C ARG A 136 -7.89 -26.26 12.33
N SER A 137 -9.06 -25.78 12.74
CA SER A 137 -10.27 -25.78 11.90
C SER A 137 -10.46 -24.45 11.21
N VAL A 138 -10.76 -24.49 9.90
CA VAL A 138 -10.99 -23.32 9.05
C VAL A 138 -12.20 -22.51 9.53
N ARG A 139 -12.06 -21.18 9.64
CA ARG A 139 -13.20 -20.25 9.76
C ARG A 139 -13.55 -19.67 8.39
N GLY A 140 -14.04 -20.54 7.51
CA GLY A 140 -14.30 -20.25 6.09
C GLY A 140 -15.30 -19.13 5.88
N ARG A 141 -16.36 -19.04 6.70
CA ARG A 141 -17.31 -17.91 6.62
C ARG A 141 -16.69 -16.57 7.02
N GLN A 142 -15.72 -16.55 7.94
CA GLN A 142 -14.99 -15.34 8.30
C GLN A 142 -14.03 -14.95 7.17
N ALA A 143 -13.28 -15.91 6.63
CA ALA A 143 -12.40 -15.70 5.48
C ALA A 143 -13.17 -15.18 4.25
N ALA A 144 -14.39 -15.68 4.01
CA ALA A 144 -15.27 -15.20 2.95
C ALA A 144 -15.60 -13.71 3.12
N ARG A 145 -15.97 -13.28 4.33
CA ARG A 145 -16.20 -11.85 4.61
C ARG A 145 -14.95 -11.02 4.40
N THR A 146 -13.79 -11.49 4.87
CA THR A 146 -12.51 -10.79 4.66
C THR A 146 -12.20 -10.57 3.18
N LEU A 147 -12.26 -11.64 2.36
CA LEU A 147 -11.83 -11.58 0.95
C LEU A 147 -12.89 -11.03 0.00
N THR A 148 -14.18 -11.18 0.30
CA THR A 148 -15.28 -10.83 -0.63
C THR A 148 -16.14 -9.65 -0.17
N GLU A 149 -15.91 -9.12 1.03
CA GLU A 149 -16.67 -7.97 1.55
C GLU A 149 -15.74 -6.87 2.07
N ALA A 150 -14.78 -7.20 2.95
CA ALA A 150 -13.85 -6.20 3.51
C ALA A 150 -12.78 -5.75 2.49
N LEU A 151 -12.11 -6.70 1.82
CA LEU A 151 -11.09 -6.40 0.81
C LEU A 151 -11.62 -5.50 -0.33
N PRO A 152 -12.79 -5.76 -0.94
CA PRO A 152 -13.37 -4.83 -1.91
C PRO A 152 -13.50 -3.39 -1.41
N ARG A 153 -13.98 -3.17 -0.18
CA ARG A 153 -14.10 -1.82 0.39
C ARG A 153 -12.75 -1.15 0.58
N ILE A 154 -11.74 -1.90 1.01
CA ILE A 154 -10.36 -1.40 1.14
C ILE A 154 -9.81 -1.00 -0.24
N VAL A 155 -10.03 -1.82 -1.27
CA VAL A 155 -9.61 -1.54 -2.65
C VAL A 155 -10.30 -0.29 -3.20
N GLU A 156 -11.62 -0.19 -3.00
CA GLU A 156 -12.39 0.98 -3.42
C GLU A 156 -11.87 2.26 -2.78
N ASP A 157 -11.59 2.26 -1.48
CA ASP A 157 -11.13 3.43 -0.73
C ASP A 157 -9.68 3.83 -1.03
N ALA A 158 -8.85 2.89 -1.48
CA ALA A 158 -7.40 3.07 -1.53
C ALA A 158 -6.79 3.06 -2.93
N LEU A 159 -7.44 2.43 -3.92
CA LEU A 159 -6.86 2.19 -5.25
C LEU A 159 -7.66 2.81 -6.40
N LEU A 160 -8.84 3.37 -6.13
CA LEU A 160 -9.68 4.00 -7.15
C LEU A 160 -9.61 5.53 -7.02
N HIS A 161 -9.09 6.21 -8.04
CA HIS A 161 -8.83 7.65 -8.00
C HIS A 161 -10.04 8.49 -7.58
N ARG A 162 -11.25 8.12 -8.06
CA ARG A 162 -12.51 8.80 -7.70
C ARG A 162 -12.82 8.83 -6.20
N ASN A 163 -12.21 7.94 -5.41
CA ASN A 163 -12.37 7.83 -3.96
C ASN A 163 -11.14 8.35 -3.19
N LEU A 164 -10.10 8.79 -3.90
CA LEU A 164 -8.91 9.38 -3.31
C LEU A 164 -9.05 10.89 -3.18
N ASP A 165 -8.28 11.46 -2.26
CA ASP A 165 -8.00 12.88 -2.28
C ASP A 165 -7.08 13.18 -3.47
N ALA A 166 -7.66 13.74 -4.53
CA ALA A 166 -6.97 14.05 -5.78
C ALA A 166 -5.90 15.12 -5.60
N GLU A 167 -6.11 16.08 -4.69
CA GLU A 167 -5.13 17.13 -4.43
C GLU A 167 -3.95 16.56 -3.64
N ALA A 168 -4.22 15.78 -2.58
CA ALA A 168 -3.16 15.15 -1.80
C ALA A 168 -2.29 14.21 -2.65
N LEU A 169 -2.88 13.47 -3.60
CA LEU A 169 -2.12 12.66 -4.56
C LEU A 169 -1.22 13.52 -5.44
N ARG A 170 -1.76 14.62 -6.00
CA ARG A 170 -1.00 15.56 -6.85
C ARG A 170 0.15 16.19 -6.07
N GLU A 171 -0.10 16.71 -4.88
CA GLU A 171 0.91 17.30 -4.00
C GLU A 171 2.01 16.29 -3.66
N HIS A 172 1.64 15.05 -3.35
CA HIS A 172 2.60 13.99 -3.04
C HIS A 172 3.55 13.68 -4.22
N VAL A 173 2.99 13.56 -5.43
CA VAL A 173 3.76 13.31 -6.66
C VAL A 173 4.64 14.50 -7.02
N SER A 174 4.10 15.72 -6.97
CA SER A 174 4.86 16.95 -7.25
C SER A 174 6.02 17.13 -6.29
N LEU A 175 5.78 16.95 -4.98
CA LEU A 175 6.82 17.06 -3.96
C LEU A 175 7.96 16.05 -4.16
N TYR A 176 7.64 14.83 -4.59
CA TYR A 176 8.67 13.84 -4.90
C TYR A 176 9.47 14.23 -6.15
N ARG A 177 8.81 14.68 -7.21
CA ARG A 177 9.46 15.17 -8.43
C ARG A 177 10.38 16.36 -8.16
N ASP A 178 9.94 17.30 -7.32
CA ASP A 178 10.74 18.45 -6.90
C ASP A 178 12.01 18.00 -6.17
N GLN A 179 11.90 17.03 -5.26
CA GLN A 179 13.06 16.47 -4.55
C GLN A 179 14.04 15.78 -5.50
N GLU A 180 13.57 15.00 -6.46
CA GLU A 180 14.44 14.38 -7.47
C GLU A 180 15.11 15.43 -8.36
N SER A 181 14.35 16.46 -8.78
CA SER A 181 14.87 17.57 -9.57
C SER A 181 15.98 18.32 -8.83
N LEU A 182 15.74 18.72 -7.58
CA LEU A 182 16.74 19.39 -6.74
C LEU A 182 18.00 18.52 -6.57
N ARG A 183 17.83 17.22 -6.33
CA ARG A 183 18.96 16.29 -6.17
C ARG A 183 19.80 16.18 -7.44
N SER A 184 19.15 16.15 -8.61
CA SER A 184 19.83 16.07 -9.91
C SER A 184 20.69 17.30 -10.23
N GLN A 185 20.34 18.46 -9.68
CA GLN A 185 21.01 19.73 -9.95
C GLN A 185 22.26 19.96 -9.06
N LEU A 186 22.39 19.23 -7.94
CA LEU A 186 23.46 19.45 -6.96
C LEU A 186 24.86 19.46 -7.58
N ALA A 187 25.20 18.43 -8.36
CA ALA A 187 26.53 18.31 -8.97
C ALA A 187 26.82 19.45 -9.95
N GLY A 188 25.83 19.86 -10.75
CA GLY A 188 25.95 20.98 -11.69
C GLY A 188 26.13 22.33 -10.99
N ALA A 189 25.59 22.46 -9.77
CA ALA A 189 25.77 23.61 -8.90
C ALA A 189 27.05 23.55 -8.05
N GLY A 190 27.88 22.50 -8.19
CA GLY A 190 29.08 22.31 -7.36
C GLY A 190 28.77 21.97 -5.89
N LEU A 191 27.56 21.46 -5.61
CA LEU A 191 27.09 21.09 -4.29
C LEU A 191 27.10 19.57 -4.11
N VAL A 192 27.39 19.13 -2.88
CA VAL A 192 27.26 17.71 -2.48
C VAL A 192 26.02 17.45 -1.61
N ALA A 193 25.43 18.50 -1.07
CA ALA A 193 24.23 18.47 -0.24
C ALA A 193 23.52 19.82 -0.29
N PHE A 194 22.21 19.80 -0.01
CA PHE A 194 21.37 20.97 0.16
C PHE A 194 20.43 20.72 1.33
N VAL A 195 20.24 21.72 2.20
CA VAL A 195 19.28 21.68 3.29
C VAL A 195 18.33 22.86 3.10
N GLY A 196 17.05 22.55 2.90
CA GLY A 196 16.02 23.58 2.72
C GLY A 196 15.88 24.44 3.97
N GLU A 197 15.75 25.75 3.77
CA GLU A 197 15.39 26.69 4.82
C GLU A 197 14.10 26.25 5.51
N GLY A 198 14.05 26.34 6.83
CA GLY A 198 12.90 25.93 7.62
C GLY A 198 12.76 24.42 7.85
N ALA A 199 13.68 23.59 7.37
CA ALA A 199 13.62 22.14 7.58
C ALA A 199 13.58 21.76 9.08
N ILE A 200 12.69 20.83 9.43
CA ILE A 200 12.63 20.21 10.76
C ILE A 200 13.47 18.94 10.75
N LEU A 201 14.71 19.06 11.21
CA LEU A 201 15.68 17.97 11.27
C LEU A 201 15.51 17.03 12.49
N PRO A 202 15.21 17.50 13.73
CA PRO A 202 15.09 16.59 14.86
C PRO A 202 13.90 15.63 14.68
N ARG A 203 14.08 14.38 15.14
CA ARG A 203 13.02 13.36 15.11
C ARG A 203 12.18 13.42 16.37
N ARG A 204 10.95 12.92 16.30
CA ARG A 204 10.00 12.89 17.41
C ARG A 204 10.53 12.14 18.64
N SER A 205 11.15 10.98 18.43
CA SER A 205 11.69 10.13 19.51
C SER A 205 12.73 9.14 18.95
N GLY A 206 13.42 8.40 19.82
CA GLY A 206 14.42 7.40 19.40
C GLY A 206 13.84 6.20 18.62
N ASP A 207 12.53 5.96 18.71
CA ASP A 207 11.80 4.89 18.03
C ASP A 207 10.85 5.39 16.92
N SER A 208 10.79 6.72 16.69
CA SER A 208 9.94 7.33 15.68
C SER A 208 10.76 8.13 14.69
N ASP A 209 10.70 7.72 13.42
CA ASP A 209 11.25 8.51 12.32
C ASP A 209 10.27 9.61 11.88
N ALA A 210 9.36 10.12 12.71
CA ALA A 210 8.57 11.31 12.39
C ALA A 210 9.35 12.59 12.73
N PRO A 211 9.07 13.75 12.09
CA PRO A 211 9.60 15.03 12.56
C PRO A 211 9.14 15.33 14.00
N MET A 212 9.97 16.03 14.77
CA MET A 212 9.60 16.56 16.08
C MET A 212 8.41 17.53 15.95
N ASP A 213 7.38 17.31 16.76
CA ASP A 213 6.14 18.11 16.68
C ASP A 213 6.28 19.45 17.44
N ASP A 214 6.83 19.41 18.66
CA ASP A 214 6.93 20.58 19.55
C ASP A 214 8.37 20.96 19.88
N GLY A 215 8.66 22.26 19.90
CA GLY A 215 9.95 22.80 20.32
C GLY A 215 11.10 22.64 19.31
N ALA A 216 10.80 22.18 18.09
CA ALA A 216 11.80 22.10 17.04
C ALA A 216 12.25 23.50 16.58
N VAL A 217 13.56 23.72 16.49
CA VAL A 217 14.12 24.93 15.89
C VAL A 217 14.28 24.68 14.39
N PRO A 218 13.57 25.42 13.51
CA PRO A 218 13.71 25.25 12.07
C PRO A 218 15.13 25.58 11.60
N PHE A 219 15.65 24.80 10.66
CA PHE A 219 16.98 25.05 10.11
C PHE A 219 17.05 26.42 9.43
N GLN A 220 18.15 27.14 9.69
CA GLN A 220 18.48 28.39 9.01
C GLN A 220 19.91 28.31 8.48
N SER A 221 20.12 28.55 7.18
CA SER A 221 21.47 28.53 6.63
C SER A 221 22.27 29.77 7.07
N PRO A 222 23.57 29.63 7.36
CA PRO A 222 24.47 30.78 7.47
C PRO A 222 24.50 31.55 6.15
N ALA A 223 24.48 32.89 6.21
CA ALA A 223 24.48 33.73 5.01
C ALA A 223 25.65 33.42 4.05
N SER A 224 26.82 33.03 4.58
CA SER A 224 28.01 32.67 3.79
C SER A 224 27.90 31.36 3.03
N LEU A 225 26.92 30.50 3.35
CA LEU A 225 26.71 29.19 2.74
C LEU A 225 25.36 29.08 2.03
N ARG A 226 24.59 30.18 1.98
CA ARG A 226 23.29 30.21 1.31
C ARG A 226 23.47 30.19 -0.20
N VAL A 227 22.69 29.34 -0.86
CA VAL A 227 22.63 29.19 -2.32
C VAL A 227 21.16 29.21 -2.75
N GLY A 228 20.89 29.65 -3.98
CA GLY A 228 19.54 29.81 -4.54
C GLY A 228 19.48 29.35 -5.99
#